data_AF-A0A7H0EV99-F1
#
_entry.id   AF-A0A7H0EV99-F1
#
_cell.length_a   1.000
_cell.length_b   1.000
_cell.length_c   1.000
_cell.angle_alpha   90.00
_cell.angle_beta   90.00
_cell.angle_gamma   90.00
#
_symmetry.space_group_name_H-M   'P 1'
#
loop_
_entity.id
_entity.type
_entity.pdbx_description
1 polymer ?
#
loop_
_entity_poly.entity_id
_entity_poly.type
_entity_poly.pdbx_seq_one_letter_code
_entity_poly.pdbx_strand_id
1 'polypeptide(L)'
;MNEYFNVKTVQVTQSLSDFGLKLGSDGKLVRLDGSRIKTNAAFKEWLYKLKAGERLPRGRYFKNKRPGKPLMILDEFHSMFADK
;
A
#
# COMPACT_ATOMS: atom_id res chain seq x y z
N MET A 1 -10.36 8.60 53.80
CA MET A 1 -11.52 8.56 52.90
C MET A 1 -10.97 8.13 51.55
N ASN A 2 -11.12 6.86 51.18
CA ASN A 2 -10.52 6.33 49.95
C ASN A 2 -11.50 6.53 48.80
N GLU A 3 -11.18 7.46 47.90
CA GLU A 3 -11.92 7.63 46.64
C GLU A 3 -11.58 6.46 45.71
N TYR A 4 -12.54 5.58 45.53
CA TYR A 4 -12.46 4.51 44.53
C TYR A 4 -12.70 5.14 43.15
N PHE A 5 -11.63 5.34 42.37
CA PHE A 5 -11.75 5.72 40.97
C PHE A 5 -12.54 4.63 40.22
N ASN A 6 -13.71 4.98 39.72
CA ASN A 6 -14.55 4.12 38.89
C ASN A 6 -13.92 4.00 37.50
N VAL A 7 -13.00 3.04 37.33
CA VAL A 7 -12.38 2.74 36.03
C VAL A 7 -13.34 1.84 35.25
N LYS A 8 -14.02 2.41 34.24
CA LYS A 8 -14.80 1.66 33.27
C LYS A 8 -13.88 1.07 32.21
N THR A 9 -13.61 -0.22 32.30
CA THR A 9 -12.84 -0.93 31.26
C THR A 9 -13.76 -1.27 30.08
N VAL A 10 -13.41 -0.82 28.87
CA VAL A 10 -14.08 -1.21 27.61
C VAL A 10 -13.16 -2.15 26.85
N GLN A 11 -13.66 -3.33 26.49
CA GLN A 11 -12.96 -4.21 25.58
C GLN A 11 -13.44 -3.97 24.15
N VAL A 12 -12.51 -3.66 23.26
CA VAL A 12 -12.76 -3.52 21.83
C VAL A 12 -12.14 -4.72 21.13
N THR A 13 -12.96 -5.54 20.48
CA THR A 13 -12.50 -6.60 19.60
C THR A 13 -12.34 -6.06 18.19
N GLN A 14 -11.21 -6.34 17.54
CA GLN A 14 -10.95 -5.95 16.16
C GLN A 14 -10.68 -7.20 15.32
N SER A 15 -11.31 -7.26 14.16
CA SER A 15 -11.18 -8.34 13.18
C SER A 15 -10.66 -7.81 11.84
N LEU A 16 -10.15 -8.71 11.00
CA LEU A 16 -9.74 -8.34 9.63
C LEU A 16 -10.92 -7.89 8.76
N SER A 17 -12.12 -8.44 9.02
CA SER A 17 -13.35 -8.08 8.32
C SER A 17 -13.75 -6.63 8.53
N ASP A 18 -13.46 -6.05 9.70
CA ASP A 18 -13.74 -4.63 9.99
C ASP A 18 -12.97 -3.70 9.05
N PHE A 19 -11.86 -4.18 8.50
CA PHE A 19 -11.03 -3.48 7.51
C PHE A 19 -11.31 -3.89 6.06
N GLY A 20 -12.31 -4.73 5.82
CA GLY A 20 -12.60 -5.27 4.50
C GLY A 20 -11.57 -6.30 4.02
N LEU A 21 -10.93 -7.03 4.94
CA LEU A 21 -9.90 -8.02 4.65
C LEU A 21 -10.28 -9.42 5.14
N LYS A 22 -9.78 -10.45 4.46
CA LYS A 22 -9.81 -11.85 4.91
C LYS A 22 -8.50 -12.56 4.56
N LEU A 23 -8.26 -13.70 5.19
CA LEU A 23 -7.20 -14.61 4.81
C LEU A 23 -7.66 -15.47 3.62
N GLY A 24 -6.87 -15.51 2.55
CA GLY A 24 -7.06 -16.39 1.40
C GLY A 24 -6.65 -17.82 1.72
N SER A 25 -7.01 -18.75 0.82
CA SER A 25 -6.65 -20.17 0.93
C SER A 25 -5.14 -20.43 0.88
N ASP A 26 -4.38 -19.48 0.34
CA ASP A 26 -2.91 -19.48 0.26
C ASP A 26 -2.25 -18.80 1.48
N GLY A 27 -3.03 -18.40 2.49
CA GLY A 27 -2.54 -17.69 3.67
C GLY A 27 -2.21 -16.21 3.42
N LYS A 28 -2.55 -15.65 2.25
CA LYS A 28 -2.34 -14.22 1.97
C LYS A 28 -3.57 -13.40 2.32
N LEU A 29 -3.36 -12.13 2.66
CA LEU A 29 -4.47 -11.19 2.83
C LEU A 29 -5.11 -10.88 1.47
N VAL A 30 -6.43 -10.93 1.42
CA VAL A 30 -7.25 -10.55 0.27
C VAL A 30 -8.36 -9.62 0.73
N ARG A 31 -8.82 -8.73 -0.15
CA ARG A 31 -9.98 -7.90 0.17
C ARG A 31 -11.29 -8.70 0.07
N LEU A 32 -12.27 -8.33 0.90
CA LEU A 32 -13.61 -8.93 0.86
C LEU A 32 -14.34 -8.64 -0.46
N ASP A 33 -14.12 -7.46 -1.04
CA ASP A 33 -14.69 -7.02 -2.33
C ASP A 33 -14.04 -7.69 -3.55
N GLY A 34 -13.03 -8.56 -3.34
CA GLY A 34 -12.27 -9.20 -4.41
C GLY A 34 -11.27 -8.28 -5.12
N SER A 35 -11.17 -7.00 -4.73
CA SER A 35 -10.21 -6.07 -5.32
C SER A 35 -8.79 -6.44 -4.92
N ARG A 36 -7.84 -6.17 -5.83
CA ARG A 36 -6.43 -6.44 -5.57
C ARG A 36 -5.91 -5.52 -4.47
N ILE A 37 -5.29 -6.09 -3.45
CA ILE A 37 -4.51 -5.31 -2.48
C ILE A 37 -3.33 -4.69 -3.23
N LYS A 38 -3.28 -3.36 -3.23
CA LYS A 38 -2.19 -2.61 -3.85
C LYS A 38 -0.89 -2.92 -3.11
N THR A 39 0.07 -3.48 -3.82
CA THR A 39 1.41 -3.75 -3.29
C THR A 39 2.28 -2.51 -3.23
N ASN A 40 1.91 -1.45 -3.95
CA ASN A 40 2.68 -0.21 -3.97
C ASN A 40 2.33 0.64 -2.74
N ALA A 41 3.36 1.02 -1.98
CA ALA A 41 3.21 2.00 -0.91
C ALA A 41 2.64 3.32 -1.45
N ALA A 42 1.84 4.02 -0.64
CA ALA A 42 1.17 5.26 -1.04
C ALA A 42 2.13 6.30 -1.65
N PHE A 43 3.32 6.47 -1.07
CA PHE A 43 4.35 7.39 -1.59
C PHE A 43 4.85 7.02 -2.99
N LYS A 44 4.86 5.73 -3.34
CA LYS A 44 5.27 5.25 -4.67
C LYS A 44 4.18 5.55 -5.71
N GLU A 45 2.92 5.33 -5.36
CA GLU A 45 1.81 5.70 -6.25
C GLU A 45 1.75 7.21 -6.49
N TRP A 46 1.96 8.00 -5.44
CA TRP A 46 2.02 9.46 -5.55
C TRP A 46 3.16 9.90 -6.46
N LEU A 47 4.36 9.35 -6.27
CA LEU A 47 5.52 9.63 -7.13
C LEU A 47 5.22 9.37 -8.61
N TYR A 48 4.49 8.30 -8.93
CA TYR A 48 4.14 7.92 -10.29
C TYR A 48 3.04 8.78 -10.93
N LYS A 49 2.29 9.54 -10.14
CA LYS A 49 1.29 10.50 -10.64
C LYS A 49 1.90 11.84 -11.04
N LEU A 50 3.09 12.17 -10.54
CA LEU A 50 3.76 13.43 -10.85
C LEU A 50 4.24 13.46 -12.31
N LYS A 51 4.28 14.66 -12.91
CA LYS A 51 4.87 14.83 -14.24
C LYS A 51 6.40 14.69 -14.16
N ALA A 52 7.00 14.18 -15.23
CA ALA A 52 8.46 14.15 -15.33
C ALA A 52 9.01 15.59 -15.21
N GLY A 53 10.03 15.78 -14.35
CA GLY A 53 10.63 17.09 -14.09
C GLY A 53 10.01 17.90 -12.95
N GLU A 54 8.89 17.47 -12.35
CA GLU A 54 8.33 18.15 -11.17
C GLU A 54 9.22 18.01 -9.92
N ARG A 55 9.18 19.02 -9.06
CA ARG A 55 10.05 19.06 -7.89
C ARG A 55 9.54 18.11 -6.80
N LEU A 56 10.40 17.20 -6.36
CA LEU A 56 10.09 16.30 -5.25
C LEU A 56 10.24 16.99 -3.89
N PRO A 57 9.51 16.53 -2.85
CA PRO A 57 9.69 17.00 -1.49
C PRO A 57 11.10 16.70 -0.99
N ARG A 58 11.61 17.57 -0.12
CA ARG A 58 12.88 17.34 0.56
C ARG A 58 12.65 16.28 1.64
N GLY A 59 13.25 15.10 1.48
CA GLY A 59 13.14 14.02 2.45
C GLY A 59 14.01 12.82 2.08
N ARG A 60 14.38 12.01 3.07
CA ARG A 60 15.24 10.83 2.87
C ARG A 60 14.67 9.87 1.80
N TYR A 61 13.35 9.69 1.79
CA TYR A 61 12.68 8.82 0.81
C TYR A 61 12.84 9.33 -0.63
N PHE A 62 12.80 10.64 -0.85
CA PHE A 62 12.80 11.24 -2.19
C PHE A 62 14.22 11.51 -2.71
N LYS A 63 15.25 11.32 -1.89
CA LYS A 63 16.65 11.47 -2.29
C LYS A 63 16.93 10.54 -3.49
N ASN A 64 17.44 11.12 -4.58
CA ASN A 64 17.76 10.44 -5.84
C ASN A 64 16.57 9.80 -6.59
N LYS A 65 15.32 10.04 -6.17
CA LYS A 65 14.14 9.59 -6.92
C LYS A 65 13.82 10.59 -8.03
N ARG A 66 13.21 10.10 -9.11
CA ARG A 66 12.69 10.93 -10.20
C ARG A 66 11.17 10.93 -10.13
N PRO A 67 10.50 12.08 -10.33
CA PRO A 67 9.05 12.15 -10.44
C PRO A 67 8.58 11.41 -11.69
N GLY A 68 7.39 10.82 -11.61
CA GLY A 68 6.76 10.10 -12.71
C GLY A 68 7.06 8.61 -12.75
N LYS A 69 6.43 7.93 -13.72
CA LYS A 69 6.65 6.51 -13.96
C LYS A 69 8.06 6.27 -14.53
N PRO A 70 8.71 5.15 -14.18
CA PRO A 70 9.95 4.74 -14.86
C PRO A 70 9.69 4.63 -16.36
N LEU A 71 10.67 5.05 -17.15
CA LEU A 71 10.62 4.90 -18.59
C LEU A 71 10.72 3.39 -18.90
N MET A 72 9.66 2.81 -19.44
CA MET A 72 9.65 1.41 -19.88
C MET A 72 9.80 1.38 -21.39
N ILE A 73 10.97 0.94 -21.87
CA ILE A 73 11.18 0.65 -23.28
C ILE A 73 10.80 -0.82 -23.47
N LEU A 74 9.73 -1.05 -24.22
CA LEU A 74 9.36 -2.37 -24.67
C LEU A 74 10.14 -2.64 -25.97
N ASP A 75 11.09 -3.55 -25.91
CA ASP A 75 11.71 -4.13 -27.09
C ASP A 75 10.92 -5.37 -27.50
N GLU A 76 10.86 -5.66 -28.80
CA GLU A 76 10.05 -6.73 -29.42
C GLU A 76 10.39 -8.12 -28.84
N PHE A 77 11.57 -8.26 -28.25
CA PHE A 77 12.03 -9.46 -27.53
C PHE A 77 11.30 -9.73 -26.19
N HIS A 78 10.71 -8.71 -25.56
CA HIS A 78 10.00 -8.85 -24.28
C HIS A 78 8.69 -9.63 -24.40
N SER A 79 8.00 -9.50 -25.53
CA SER A 79 6.79 -10.26 -25.88
C SER A 79 7.03 -11.77 -25.92
N MET A 80 8.26 -12.20 -26.23
CA MET A 80 8.60 -13.61 -26.42
C MET A 80 8.62 -14.43 -25.11
N PHE A 81 8.69 -13.77 -23.96
CA PHE A 81 8.77 -14.41 -22.63
C PHE A 81 7.58 -14.10 -21.71
N ALA A 82 6.61 -13.28 -22.16
CA ALA A 82 5.47 -12.90 -21.35
C ALA A 82 4.36 -13.99 -21.27
N ASP A 83 4.43 -15.02 -22.13
CA ASP A 83 3.45 -16.11 -22.23
C ASP A 83 3.89 -17.41 -21.51
N LYS A 84 4.54 -17.32 -20.35
CA LYS A 84 4.81 -18.51 -19.50
C LYS A 84 4.16 -18.40 -18.12
#